data_AF-A0A7K4BEB5-F1
#
_entry.id   AF-A0A7K4BEB5-F1
#
_cell.length_a   1.000
_cell.length_b   1.000
_cell.length_c   1.000
_cell.angle_alpha   90.00
_cell.angle_beta   90.00
_cell.angle_gamma   90.00
#
_symmetry.space_group_name_H-M   'P 1'
#
loop_
_entity.id
_entity.type
_entity.pdbx_description
1 polymer ?
#
loop_
_entity_poly.entity_id
_entity_poly.type
_entity_poly.pdbx_seq_one_letter_code
_entity_poly.pdbx_strand_id
1 'polypeptide(L)' 'MYDGSSFKILEPLDLKPNTEYTLTVEVKNSETTESALDVLRRNIGTIHGPHDWSVEHDHYIHGTPKRESHE' A
#
# COMPACT_ATOMS: atom_id res chain seq x y z
N MET A 1 8.30 14.05 21.42
CA MET A 1 8.40 12.61 21.77
C MET A 1 7.79 12.40 23.15
N TYR A 2 6.99 11.34 23.36
CA TYR A 2 6.41 11.02 24.65
C TYR A 2 7.38 10.12 25.45
N ASP A 3 7.69 10.48 26.69
CA ASP A 3 8.65 9.76 27.55
C ASP A 3 7.99 8.91 28.64
N GLY A 4 6.69 8.63 28.52
CA GLY A 4 5.91 7.91 29.53
C GLY A 4 5.31 8.80 30.61
N SER A 5 5.67 10.08 30.66
CA SER A 5 5.08 11.04 31.59
C SER A 5 4.72 12.38 30.94
N SER A 6 5.52 12.83 29.96
CA SER A 6 5.38 14.14 29.34
C SER A 6 5.60 14.10 27.82
N PHE A 7 4.95 15.02 27.10
CA PHE A 7 5.22 15.26 25.68
C PHE A 7 6.29 16.34 25.55
N LYS A 8 7.44 15.96 24.96
CA LYS A 8 8.49 16.92 24.62
C LYS A 8 8.24 17.51 23.25
N ILE A 9 8.11 18.82 23.20
CA ILE A 9 8.08 19.59 21.94
C ILE A 9 9.52 19.58 21.40
N LEU A 10 9.69 19.07 20.17
CA LEU A 10 11.01 18.95 19.55
C LEU A 10 11.54 20.31 19.05
N GLU A 11 10.62 21.17 18.62
CA GLU A 11 10.92 22.51 18.13
C GLU A 11 10.33 23.56 19.09
N PRO A 12 10.97 24.72 19.28
CA PRO A 12 10.43 25.77 20.14
C PRO A 12 9.04 26.20 19.66
N LEU A 13 8.02 25.98 20.50
CA LEU A 13 6.65 26.42 20.24
C LEU A 13 6.36 27.67 21.07
N ASP A 14 6.20 28.80 20.40
CA ASP A 14 5.87 30.07 21.04
C ASP A 14 4.36 30.14 21.35
N LEU A 15 4.00 29.86 22.59
CA LEU A 15 2.63 29.94 23.09
C LEU A 15 2.42 31.27 23.80
N LYS A 16 1.34 31.97 23.44
CA LYS A 16 1.02 33.27 24.04
C LYS A 16 0.28 33.08 25.36
N PRO A 17 0.58 33.88 26.40
CA PRO A 17 -0.18 33.89 27.64
C PRO A 17 -1.67 34.16 27.37
N ASN A 18 -2.55 33.60 28.21
CA ASN A 18 -3.99 33.81 28.15
C ASN A 18 -4.64 33.41 26.80
N THR A 19 -4.10 32.37 26.16
CA THR A 19 -4.64 31.81 24.92
C THR A 19 -4.98 30.33 25.15
N GLU A 20 -6.17 29.92 24.73
CA GLU A 20 -6.61 28.52 24.82
C GLU A 20 -6.05 27.72 23.64
N TYR A 21 -5.48 26.55 23.94
CA TYR A 21 -4.89 25.66 22.95
C TYR A 21 -5.42 24.23 23.15
N THR A 22 -5.73 23.55 22.04
CA THR A 22 -6.13 22.14 22.04
C THR A 22 -4.97 21.29 21.53
N LEU A 23 -4.54 20.29 22.31
CA LEU A 23 -3.57 19.30 21.87
C LEU A 23 -4.29 18.08 21.29
N THR A 24 -4.05 17.80 20.01
CA THR A 24 -4.49 16.56 19.35
C THR A 24 -3.30 15.64 19.16
N VAL A 25 -3.37 14.43 19.72
CA VAL A 25 -2.33 13.42 19.58
C VAL A 25 -2.79 12.39 18.57
N GLU A 26 -2.10 12.31 17.44
CA GLU A 26 -2.29 11.23 16.46
C GLU A 26 -1.18 10.21 16.61
N VAL A 27 -1.56 8.94 16.81
CA VAL A 27 -0.61 7.84 16.80
C VAL A 27 -0.22 7.60 15.34
N LYS A 28 1.00 8.00 14.99
CA LYS A 28 1.59 7.67 13.69
C LYS A 28 1.92 6.18 13.72
N ASN A 29 0.99 5.32 13.28
CA ASN A 29 1.31 3.94 12.97
C ASN A 29 2.34 3.95 11.84
N SER A 30 3.61 3.79 12.20
CA SER A 30 4.70 3.56 11.25
C SER A 30 4.76 2.10 10.81
N GLU A 31 3.76 1.29 11.15
CA GLU A 31 3.46 0.11 10.37
C GLU A 31 3.17 0.61 8.96
N THR A 32 4.20 0.59 8.11
CA THR A 32 4.01 0.48 6.68
C THR A 32 3.19 -0.78 6.51
N THR A 33 1.87 -0.63 6.52
CA THR A 33 0.95 -1.67 6.11
C THR A 33 1.33 -1.95 4.67
N GLU A 34 2.12 -3.01 4.49
CA GLU A 34 2.51 -3.45 3.16
C GLU A 34 1.21 -3.65 2.40
N SER A 35 0.94 -2.79 1.41
CA SER A 35 -0.32 -2.90 0.70
C SER A 35 -0.31 -4.21 -0.07
N ALA A 36 -1.49 -4.75 -0.36
CA ALA A 36 -1.60 -5.93 -1.23
C ALA A 36 -0.82 -5.72 -2.55
N LEU A 37 -0.75 -4.48 -3.06
CA LEU A 37 0.02 -4.15 -4.26
C LEU A 37 1.53 -4.20 -4.04
N ASP A 38 2.03 -3.87 -2.86
CA ASP A 38 3.46 -3.92 -2.56
C ASP A 38 3.93 -5.38 -2.41
N VAL A 39 3.09 -6.23 -1.81
CA VAL A 39 3.30 -7.69 -1.79
C VAL A 39 3.34 -8.22 -3.23
N LEU A 40 2.39 -7.82 -4.08
CA LEU A 40 2.37 -8.27 -5.47
C LEU A 40 3.62 -7.82 -6.21
N ARG A 41 4.00 -6.54 -6.14
CA ARG A 41 5.22 -6.00 -6.79
C ARG A 41 6.48 -6.75 -6.40
N ARG A 42 6.64 -7.09 -5.12
CA ARG A 42 7.78 -7.88 -4.62
C ARG A 42 7.85 -9.27 -5.24
N ASN A 43 6.71 -9.84 -5.62
CA ASN A 43 6.60 -11.22 -6.10
C ASN A 43 6.36 -11.32 -7.61
N ILE A 44 6.34 -10.22 -8.36
CA ILE A 44 6.24 -10.28 -9.83
C ILE A 44 7.50 -10.97 -10.38
N GLY A 45 7.32 -12.01 -11.19
CA GLY A 45 8.41 -12.74 -11.84
C GLY A 45 9.14 -13.75 -10.96
N THR A 46 8.73 -13.95 -9.70
CA THR A 46 9.29 -15.01 -8.84
C THR A 46 8.70 -16.40 -9.13
N ILE A 47 7.55 -16.45 -9.81
CA ILE A 47 6.91 -17.66 -10.31
C ILE A 47 6.85 -17.62 -11.83
N HIS A 48 7.06 -18.77 -12.48
CA HIS A 48 6.79 -18.89 -13.91
C HIS A 48 5.28 -18.70 -14.12
N GLY A 49 4.92 -17.68 -14.89
CA GLY A 49 3.53 -17.37 -15.16
C GLY A 49 2.83 -18.50 -15.92
N PRO A 50 1.50 -18.59 -15.85
CA PRO A 50 0.75 -19.45 -16.76
C PRO A 50 1.04 -19.05 -18.21
N HIS A 51 0.72 -19.95 -19.15
CA HIS A 51 0.76 -19.64 -20.58
C HIS A 51 0.04 -18.31 -20.87
N ASP A 52 0.53 -17.55 -21.86
CA ASP A 52 -0.02 -16.25 -22.20
C ASP A 52 -1.52 -16.34 -22.53
N TRP A 53 -2.35 -15.81 -21.63
CA TRP A 53 -3.80 -15.84 -21.82
C TRP A 53 -4.25 -14.91 -22.94
N SER A 54 -3.44 -13.92 -23.34
CA SER A 54 -3.74 -13.05 -24.47
C SER A 54 -3.71 -13.78 -25.81
N VAL A 55 -3.16 -15.00 -25.88
CA VAL A 55 -3.21 -15.86 -27.08
C VAL A 55 -4.65 -16.24 -27.47
N GLU A 56 -5.56 -16.29 -26.50
CA GLU A 56 -6.96 -16.66 -26.67
C GLU A 56 -7.90 -15.44 -26.77
N HIS A 57 -7.36 -14.24 -27.04
CA HIS A 57 -8.15 -13.01 -27.08
C HIS A 57 -9.35 -13.10 -28.05
N ASP A 58 -9.17 -13.72 -29.22
CA ASP A 58 -10.26 -13.91 -30.18
C ASP A 58 -11.37 -14.83 -29.66
N HIS A 59 -11.05 -15.78 -28.78
CA HIS A 59 -12.04 -16.60 -28.10
C HIS A 59 -12.79 -15.78 -27.06
N TYR A 60 -12.08 -15.00 -26.24
CA TYR A 60 -12.69 -14.22 -25.15
C TYR A 60 -13.53 -13.03 -25.64
N ILE A 61 -13.11 -12.37 -26.72
CA ILE A 61 -13.78 -11.17 -27.22
C ILE A 61 -14.84 -11.53 -28.27
N HIS A 62 -14.53 -12.49 -29.15
CA HIS A 62 -15.37 -12.77 -30.31
C HIS A 62 -16.05 -14.14 -30.26
N GLY A 63 -15.80 -14.96 -29.23
CA GLY A 63 -16.43 -16.27 -29.07
C GLY A 63 -15.94 -17.33 -30.07
N THR A 64 -14.81 -17.10 -30.74
CA THR A 64 -14.20 -18.10 -31.63
C THR A 64 -13.75 -19.33 -30.84
N PRO A 65 -13.68 -20.54 -31.41
CA PRO A 65 -13.17 -21.72 -30.69
C PRO A 65 -11.77 -21.47 -30.13
N LYS A 66 -11.47 -22.00 -28.93
CA LYS A 66 -10.13 -21.89 -28.34
C LYS A 66 -9.10 -22.52 -29.25
N ARG A 67 -7.90 -21.94 -29.31
CA ARG A 67 -6.79 -22.57 -30.04
C ARG A 67 -6.43 -23.84 -29.28
N GLU A 68 -6.52 -24.98 -29.95
CA GLU A 68 -6.12 -26.25 -29.35
C GLU A 68 -4.65 -26.17 -28.95
N SER A 69 -4.36 -26.41 -27.67
CA SER A 69 -3.00 -26.54 -27.16
C SER A 69 -2.36 -27.78 -27.78
N HIS A 70 -1.59 -27.60 -28.86
CA HIS A 70 -0.57 -28.59 -29.21
C HIS A 70 0.57 -28.46 -28.20
N GLU A 71 0.79 -29.52 -27.43
CA GLU A 71 1.98 -29.75 -26.59
C GLU A 71 3.27 -29.74 -27.42
#